data_AF-A0A968C2K2-F1
#
_entry.id   AF-A0A968C2K2-F1
#
_cell.length_a   1.000
_cell.length_b   1.000
_cell.length_c   1.000
_cell.angle_alpha   90.00
_cell.angle_beta   90.00
_cell.angle_gamma   90.00
#
_symmetry.space_group_name_H-M   'P 1'
#
loop_
_entity.id
_entity.type
_entity.pdbx_description
1 polymer ?
#
loop_
_entity_poly.entity_id
_entity_poly.type
_entity_poly.pdbx_seq_one_letter_code
_entity_poly.pdbx_strand_id
1 'polypeptide(L)' 'LPPNGQGIAALTMLNILEGYDLAAMGRDSADFWHVMVEAKKLAFEDRARFYADPDFMDVPVEALISKEYG' A
#
# COMPACT_ATOMS: atom_id res chain seq x y z
N LEU A 1 -9.49 -6.02 17.90
CA LEU A 1 -8.29 -5.24 17.51
C LEU A 1 -8.53 -4.61 16.15
N PRO A 2 -8.91 -3.33 16.13
CA PRO A 2 -8.69 -2.49 14.95
C PRO A 2 -7.99 -1.14 15.29
N PRO A 3 -7.33 -0.49 14.31
CA PRO A 3 -6.76 -1.05 13.08
C PRO A 3 -5.26 -1.25 13.27
N ASN A 4 -4.77 -2.47 13.03
CA ASN A 4 -3.34 -2.71 12.93
C ASN A 4 -2.91 -2.05 11.62
N GLY A 5 -2.55 -0.76 11.64
CA GLY A 5 -2.36 -0.02 10.40
C GLY A 5 -1.28 -0.61 9.48
N GLN A 6 -0.47 -1.56 9.95
CA GLN A 6 0.52 -2.26 9.14
C GLN A 6 -0.14 -3.14 8.07
N GLY A 7 -1.35 -3.65 8.35
CA GLY A 7 -2.14 -4.41 7.39
C GLY A 7 -2.69 -3.56 6.24
N ILE A 8 -3.05 -2.30 6.51
CA ILE A 8 -3.56 -1.37 5.49
C ILE A 8 -2.47 -1.06 4.47
N ALA A 9 -1.26 -0.71 4.93
CA ALA A 9 -0.14 -0.44 4.03
C ALA A 9 0.22 -1.65 3.16
N ALA A 10 0.16 -2.87 3.70
CA ALA A 10 0.40 -4.09 2.93
C ALA A 10 -0.67 -4.31 1.84
N LEU A 11 -1.95 -4.07 2.15
CA LEU A 11 -3.04 -4.21 1.18
C LEU A 11 -2.97 -3.16 0.06
N THR A 12 -2.70 -1.90 0.39
CA THR A 12 -2.49 -0.84 -0.61
C THR A 12 -1.32 -1.16 -1.53
N MET A 13 -0.20 -1.66 -0.99
CA MET A 13 0.91 -2.13 -1.82
C MET A 13 0.49 -3.27 -2.77
N LEU A 14 -0.30 -4.24 -2.28
CA LEU A 14 -0.75 -5.36 -3.12
C LEU A 14 -1.69 -4.92 -4.25
N ASN A 15 -2.56 -3.95 -4.02
CA ASN A 15 -3.41 -3.38 -5.07
C ASN A 15 -2.57 -2.74 -6.19
N ILE A 16 -1.60 -1.89 -5.82
CA ILE A 16 -0.70 -1.25 -6.79
C ILE A 16 0.10 -2.30 -7.58
N LEU A 17 0.61 -3.33 -6.89
CA LEU A 17 1.41 -4.38 -7.50
C LEU A 17 0.59 -5.37 -8.37
N GLU A 18 -0.74 -5.44 -8.21
CA GLU A 18 -1.63 -6.26 -9.04
C GLU A 18 -1.56 -5.85 -10.53
N GLY A 19 -1.20 -4.60 -10.82
CA GLY A 19 -1.04 -4.09 -12.19
C GLY A 19 0.25 -4.51 -12.90
N TYR A 20 1.15 -5.26 -12.25
CA TYR A 20 2.47 -5.60 -12.78
C TYR A 20 2.73 -7.12 -12.76
N ASP A 21 3.32 -7.64 -13.85
CA ASP A 21 3.78 -9.03 -13.89
C ASP A 21 5.16 -9.18 -13.23
N LEU A 22 5.17 -9.19 -11.91
CA LEU A 22 6.38 -9.32 -11.10
C LEU A 22 7.14 -10.62 -11.36
N ALA A 23 6.44 -11.69 -11.76
CA ALA A 23 7.06 -12.98 -12.06
C ALA A 23 7.87 -12.90 -13.36
N ALA A 24 7.30 -12.29 -14.41
CA ALA A 24 8.00 -12.06 -15.66
C ALA A 24 9.18 -11.08 -15.52
N MET A 25 9.07 -10.09 -14.63
CA MET A 25 10.15 -9.13 -14.36
C MET A 25 11.40 -9.78 -13.76
N GLY A 26 11.25 -10.86 -13.00
CA GLY A 26 12.35 -11.54 -12.31
C GLY A 26 12.88 -10.75 -11.10
N ARG A 27 13.03 -11.44 -9.97
CA ARG A 27 13.38 -10.82 -8.67
C ARG A 27 14.72 -10.07 -8.65
N ASP A 28 15.65 -10.44 -9.53
CA ASP A 28 16.99 -9.85 -9.59
C ASP A 28 17.08 -8.68 -10.59
N SER A 29 15.96 -8.27 -11.21
CA SER A 29 15.93 -7.14 -12.13
C SER A 29 15.74 -5.80 -11.42
N ALA A 30 16.25 -4.75 -12.05
CA ALA A 30 16.02 -3.38 -11.60
C ALA A 30 14.54 -3.01 -11.65
N ASP A 31 13.81 -3.51 -12.66
CA ASP A 31 12.38 -3.21 -12.85
C ASP A 31 11.54 -3.78 -11.70
N PHE A 32 11.78 -5.03 -11.29
CA PHE A 32 11.10 -5.62 -10.12
C PHE A 32 11.26 -4.75 -8.88
N TRP A 33 12.51 -4.36 -8.57
CA TRP A 33 12.78 -3.55 -7.38
C TRP A 33 12.30 -2.11 -7.50
N HIS A 34 12.29 -1.55 -8.70
CA HIS A 34 11.75 -0.21 -8.94
C HIS A 34 10.26 -0.15 -8.57
N VAL A 35 9.45 -1.05 -9.14
CA VAL A 35 8.01 -1.09 -8.88
C VAL A 35 7.71 -1.36 -7.40
N MET A 36 8.45 -2.28 -6.76
CA MET A 36 8.34 -2.56 -5.33
C MET A 36 8.64 -1.34 -4.46
N VAL A 37 9.65 -0.55 -4.82
CA VAL A 37 10.03 0.66 -4.08
C VAL A 37 8.99 1.76 -4.25
N GLU A 38 8.47 1.98 -5.46
CA GLU A 38 7.43 2.98 -5.70
C GLU A 38 6.12 2.64 -5.00
N ALA A 39 5.67 1.37 -5.09
CA ALA A 39 4.49 0.90 -4.35
C ALA A 39 4.63 1.11 -2.84
N LYS A 40 5.82 0.86 -2.29
CA LYS A 40 6.11 1.10 -0.87
C LYS A 40 6.03 2.58 -0.51
N LYS A 41 6.57 3.48 -1.34
CA LYS A 41 6.53 4.93 -1.09
C LYS A 41 5.09 5.43 -0.98
N LEU A 42 4.24 5.06 -1.93
CA LEU A 42 2.83 5.45 -1.97
C LEU A 42 2.08 4.91 -0.74
N ALA A 43 2.20 3.62 -0.44
CA ALA A 43 1.54 3.03 0.71
C ALA A 43 2.02 3.61 2.05
N PHE A 44 3.29 4.00 2.16
CA PHE A 44 3.83 4.62 3.37
C PHE A 44 3.51 6.11 3.48
N GLU A 45 3.26 6.82 2.37
CA GLU A 45 2.74 8.19 2.39
C GLU A 45 1.33 8.19 2.99
N ASP A 46 0.45 7.30 2.53
CA ASP A 46 -0.89 7.15 3.08
C ASP A 46 -0.86 6.69 4.53
N ARG A 47 0.03 5.75 4.85
CA ARG A 47 0.28 5.37 6.25
C ARG A 47 0.67 6.57 7.12
N ALA A 48 1.52 7.48 6.63
CA ALA A 48 1.94 8.66 7.38
C ALA A 48 0.82 9.71 7.51
N ARG A 49 -0.09 9.78 6.53
CA ARG A 49 -1.27 10.67 6.57
C ARG A 49 -2.37 10.15 7.48
N PHE A 50 -2.55 8.83 7.57
CA PHE A 50 -3.72 8.21 8.18
C PHE A 50 -3.42 7.39 9.45
N TYR A 51 -2.16 7.21 9.86
CA TYR A 51 -1.84 6.73 11.21
C TYR A 51 -2.06 7.83 12.25
N ALA A 52 -3.32 8.04 12.60
CA ALA A 52 -3.71 8.71 13.82
C ALA A 52 -4.57 7.76 14.65
N ASP A 53 -4.67 8.06 15.95
CA ASP A 53 -5.59 7.35 16.82
C ASP A 53 -7.01 7.47 16.25
N PRO A 54 -7.72 6.36 15.98
CA PRO A 54 -9.08 6.39 15.43
C PRO A 54 -10.06 7.18 16.31
N ASP A 55 -9.78 7.32 17.61
CA ASP A 55 -10.59 8.11 18.53
C ASP A 55 -10.43 9.63 18.29
N PHE A 56 -9.45 10.04 17.47
CA PHE A 56 -9.06 11.43 17.23
C PHE A 56 -9.03 11.83 15.74
N MET A 57 -9.19 10.90 14.80
CA MET A 57 -9.33 11.18 13.36
C MET A 57 -10.21 10.15 12.65
N ASP A 58 -11.07 10.65 11.75
CA ASP A 58 -11.77 9.82 10.77
C ASP A 58 -10.78 9.33 9.72
N VAL A 59 -10.42 8.04 9.80
CA VAL A 59 -9.59 7.37 8.79
C VAL A 59 -10.52 6.71 7.76
N PRO A 60 -10.48 7.10 6.48
CA PRO A 60 -11.30 6.49 5.43
C PRO A 60 -10.69 5.15 4.99
N VAL A 61 -10.70 4.16 5.90
CA VAL A 61 -10.07 2.85 5.70
C VAL A 61 -10.59 2.15 4.45
N GLU A 62 -11.91 2.21 4.20
CA GLU A 62 -12.56 1.58 3.05
C GLU A 62 -12.09 2.16 1.71
N ALA A 63 -11.78 3.47 1.66
CA ALA A 63 -11.28 4.10 0.44
C ALA A 63 -9.83 3.69 0.16
N LEU A 64 -8.99 3.62 1.20
CA LEU A 64 -7.55 3.32 1.09
C LEU A 64 -7.24 1.89 0.64
N ILE A 65 -8.17 0.96 0.87
CA ILE A 65 -8.04 -0.45 0.46
C ILE A 65 -8.83 -0.78 -0.81
N SER A 66 -9.53 0.19 -1.40
CA SER A 66 -10.32 -0.01 -2.61
C SER A 66 -9.45 -0.23 -3.85
N LYS A 67 -9.96 -1.00 -4.81
CA LYS A 67 -9.31 -1.22 -6.13
C LYS A 67 -9.34 -0.01 -7.05
N GLU A 68 -10.17 0.99 -6.75
CA GLU A 68 -10.24 2.22 -7.56
C GLU A 68 -9.16 3.22 -7.13
N TYR A 69 -8.64 3.08 -5.91
CA TYR A 69 -7.59 3.92 -5.37
C TYR A 69 -6.18 3.33 -5.56
N GLY A 70 -6.06 2.01 -5.43
CA GLY A 70 -4.79 1.27 -5.60
C GLY A 70 -4.72 0.53 -6.92
#